data_AF-A0A351L6Q9-F1
#
_entry.id   AF-A0A351L6Q9-F1
#
_cell.length_a   1.000
_cell.length_b   1.000
_cell.length_c   1.000
_cell.angle_alpha   90.00
_cell.angle_beta   90.00
_cell.angle_gamma   90.00
#
_symmetry.space_group_name_H-M   'P 1'
#
loop_
_entity.id
_entity.type
_entity.pdbx_description
1 polymer ?
#
loop_
_entity_poly.entity_id
_entity_poly.type
_entity_poly.pdbx_seq_one_letter_code
_entity_poly.pdbx_strand_id
1 'polypeptide(L)' 'MQSALRITTKVLPGDKVEIKLPPGSVGEEVEVFVILPEKPKPGRRRVLEFIEEIRSRHASRTVEEIDRELQAERNSWDS' A
#
# COMPACT_ATOMS: atom_id res chain seq x y z
N MET A 1 7.10 33.99 -23.08
CA MET A 1 7.05 33.62 -21.65
C MET A 1 5.83 32.74 -21.48
N GLN A 2 5.99 31.47 -21.10
CA GLN A 2 4.87 30.54 -20.91
C GLN A 2 4.33 30.74 -19.49
N SER A 3 3.14 31.31 -19.37
CA SER A 3 2.47 31.51 -18.08
C SER A 3 1.79 30.21 -17.68
N ALA A 4 2.39 29.46 -16.76
CA ALA A 4 1.82 28.21 -16.25
C ALA A 4 0.91 28.48 -15.05
N LEU A 5 -0.40 28.24 -15.20
CA LEU A 5 -1.37 28.35 -14.11
C LEU A 5 -1.50 27.01 -13.39
N ARG A 6 -0.87 26.86 -12.21
CA ARG A 6 -0.99 25.65 -11.39
C ARG A 6 -2.24 25.70 -10.51
N ILE A 7 -3.27 24.94 -10.88
CA ILE A 7 -4.51 24.81 -10.09
C ILE A 7 -4.49 23.47 -9.34
N THR A 8 -4.58 23.52 -8.01
CA THR A 8 -4.73 22.32 -7.17
C THR A 8 -6.20 22.16 -6.83
N THR A 9 -6.82 21.08 -7.29
CA THR A 9 -8.25 20.79 -7.07
C THR A 9 -8.43 19.35 -6.58
N LYS A 10 -9.57 19.06 -5.95
CA LYS A 10 -9.89 17.72 -5.42
C LYS A 10 -10.69 16.93 -6.46
N VAL A 11 -10.49 15.61 -6.46
CA VAL A 11 -11.31 14.68 -7.25
C VAL A 11 -12.69 14.58 -6.59
N LEU A 12 -13.72 14.87 -7.37
CA LEU A 12 -15.13 14.73 -6.99
C LEU A 12 -15.61 13.28 -7.18
N PRO A 13 -16.75 12.89 -6.59
CA PRO A 13 -17.33 11.57 -6.81
C PRO A 13 -17.53 11.27 -8.31
N GLY A 14 -17.21 10.04 -8.72
CA GLY A 14 -17.22 9.63 -10.13
C GLY A 14 -15.94 10.00 -10.89
N ASP A 15 -14.81 10.15 -10.18
CA ASP A 15 -13.49 10.40 -10.76
C ASP A 15 -13.40 11.68 -11.61
N LYS A 16 -14.19 12.70 -11.24
CA LYS A 16 -14.30 13.96 -11.98
C LYS A 16 -13.44 15.06 -11.37
N VAL A 17 -12.83 15.88 -12.21
CA VAL A 17 -12.10 17.10 -11.82
C VAL A 17 -12.79 18.32 -12.44
N GLU A 18 -13.05 19.35 -11.64
CA GLU A 18 -13.61 20.62 -12.12
C GLU A 18 -12.58 21.75 -11.97
N ILE A 19 -12.35 22.47 -13.06
CA ILE A 19 -11.40 23.58 -13.15
C ILE A 19 -12.19 24.80 -13.63
N LYS A 20 -12.19 25.88 -12.83
CA LYS A 20 -12.81 27.15 -13.22
C LYS A 20 -11.72 28.10 -13.70
N LEU A 21 -11.76 28.44 -14.98
CA LEU A 21 -10.86 29.41 -15.58
C LEU A 21 -11.30 30.85 -15.23
N PRO A 22 -10.36 31.81 -15.20
CA PRO A 22 -10.70 33.21 -14.99
C PRO A 22 -11.59 33.76 -16.13
N PRO A 23 -12.47 34.75 -15.83
CA PRO A 23 -13.29 35.39 -16.85
C PRO A 23 -12.39 36.09 -17.88
N GLY A 24 -12.71 35.95 -19.16
CA GLY A 24 -11.91 36.51 -20.27
C GLY A 24 -11.02 35.51 -21.01
N SER A 25 -10.92 34.26 -20.53
CA SER A 25 -10.13 33.19 -21.17
C SER A 25 -10.75 32.62 -22.47
N VAL A 26 -11.77 33.28 -23.02
CA VAL A 26 -12.50 32.79 -24.21
C VAL A 26 -11.63 33.00 -25.44
N GLY A 27 -11.20 31.92 -26.07
CA GLY A 27 -10.32 31.95 -27.24
C GLY A 27 -8.83 31.73 -26.92
N GLU A 28 -8.48 31.53 -25.65
CA GLU A 28 -7.12 31.16 -25.27
C GLU A 28 -6.90 29.65 -25.35
N GLU A 29 -5.76 29.24 -25.89
CA GLU A 29 -5.32 27.84 -25.90
C GLU A 29 -4.72 27.49 -24.53
N VAL A 30 -5.26 26.45 -23.88
CA VAL A 30 -4.84 26.04 -22.53
C VAL A 30 -4.43 24.57 -22.55
N GLU A 31 -3.26 24.28 -22.00
CA GLU A 31 -2.74 22.93 -21.79
C GLU A 31 -2.95 22.48 -20.34
N VAL A 32 -3.55 21.30 -20.13
CA VAL A 32 -3.88 20.79 -18.79
C VAL A 32 -3.10 19.51 -18.51
N PHE A 33 -2.25 19.55 -17.48
CA PHE A 33 -1.55 18.38 -16.96
C PHE A 33 -2.14 17.92 -15.64
N VAL A 34 -2.56 16.66 -15.57
CA VAL A 34 -3.04 16.03 -14.34
C VAL A 34 -1.96 15.12 -13.78
N ILE A 35 -1.42 15.47 -12.61
CA ILE A 35 -0.47 14.65 -11.87
C ILE A 35 -1.22 14.01 -10.71
N LEU A 36 -1.44 12.69 -10.80
CA LEU A 36 -1.98 11.93 -9.69
C LEU A 36 -0.89 11.74 -8.63
N PRO A 37 -1.15 12.01 -7.35
CA PRO A 37 -0.18 11.71 -6.30
C PRO A 37 0.11 10.21 -6.31
N GLU A 38 1.38 9.85 -6.19
CA GLU A 38 1.77 8.46 -6.02
C GLU A 38 1.09 7.97 -4.73
N LYS A 39 0.11 7.06 -4.88
CA LYS A 39 -0.44 6.37 -3.70
C LYS A 39 0.75 5.72 -3.01
N PRO A 40 0.95 5.91 -1.69
CA PRO A 40 2.01 5.19 -1.00
C PRO A 40 1.78 3.71 -1.32
N LYS A 41 2.69 3.12 -2.11
CA LYS A 41 2.69 1.67 -2.31
C LYS A 41 2.64 1.09 -0.90
N PRO A 42 1.78 0.09 -0.62
CA PRO A 42 1.80 -0.56 0.68
C PRO A 42 3.26 -0.90 0.96
N GLY A 43 3.83 -0.21 1.96
CA GLY A 43 5.26 -0.22 2.18
C GLY A 43 5.70 -1.66 2.26
N ARG A 44 6.84 -1.99 1.63
CA ARG A 44 7.46 -3.30 1.77
C ARG A 44 7.58 -3.56 3.28
N ARG A 45 6.68 -4.38 3.84
CA ARG A 45 6.68 -4.65 5.28
C ARG A 45 8.05 -5.19 5.62
N ARG A 46 8.68 -4.67 6.68
CA ARG A 46 9.97 -5.20 7.11
C ARG A 46 9.71 -6.66 7.49
N VAL A 47 10.50 -7.57 6.93
CA VAL A 47 10.31 -9.02 7.11
C VAL A 47 10.20 -9.37 8.60
N LEU A 48 10.95 -8.66 9.46
CA LEU A 48 10.91 -8.81 10.91
C LEU A 48 9.55 -8.43 11.52
N GLU A 49 8.96 -7.29 11.13
CA GLU A 49 7.65 -6.84 11.62
C GLU A 49 6.54 -7.83 11.21
N PHE A 50 6.65 -8.42 10.01
CA PHE A 50 5.73 -9.46 9.55
C PHE A 50 5.86 -10.77 10.35
N ILE A 51 7.09 -11.18 10.68
CA ILE A 51 7.33 -12.36 11.51
C ILE A 51 6.79 -12.16 12.94
N GLU A 52 6.98 -10.98 13.52
CA GLU A 52 6.42 -10.64 14.83
C GLU A 52 4.89 -10.64 14.84
N GLU A 53 4.26 -10.05 13.81
CA GLU A 53 2.81 -10.07 13.63
C GLU A 53 2.27 -11.52 13.63
N ILE A 54 2.91 -12.43 12.87
CA ILE A 54 2.51 -13.85 12.83
C ILE A 54 2.68 -14.51 14.20
N ARG A 55 3.81 -14.29 14.87
CA ARG A 55 4.07 -14.84 16.22
C ARG A 55 3.07 -14.33 17.26
N SER A 56 2.53 -13.11 17.11
CA SER A 56 1.51 -12.59 18.02
C SER A 56 0.12 -13.21 17.80
N ARG A 57 -0.17 -13.69 16.58
CA ARG A 57 -1.47 -14.26 16.20
C ARG A 57 -1.60 -15.74 16.51
N HIS A 58 -0.48 -16.45 16.60
CA HIS A 58 -0.44 -17.88 16.85
C HIS A 58 0.42 -18.16 18.07
N ALA A 59 -0.07 -18.99 19.00
CA ALA A 59 0.78 -19.51 20.08
C ALA A 59 1.96 -20.24 19.44
N SER A 60 3.16 -19.67 19.58
CA SER A 60 4.37 -20.30 19.08
C SER A 60 4.65 -21.51 19.94
N ARG A 61 4.65 -22.70 19.31
CA ARG A 61 5.16 -23.92 19.92
C ARG A 61 6.64 -23.71 20.22
N THR A 62 7.10 -24.18 21.38
CA THR A 62 8.53 -24.10 21.68
C THR A 62 9.30 -25.12 20.84
N VAL A 63 10.60 -24.89 20.67
CA VAL A 63 11.45 -25.83 19.92
C VAL A 63 11.44 -27.20 20.57
N GLU A 64 11.39 -27.24 21.90
CA GLU A 64 11.36 -28.47 22.70
C GLU A 64 10.05 -29.23 22.54
N GLU A 65 8.92 -28.55 22.38
CA GLU A 65 7.63 -29.18 22.08
C GLU A 65 7.60 -29.79 20.69
N ILE A 66 8.21 -29.12 19.70
CA ILE A 66 8.33 -29.63 18.33
C ILE A 66 9.25 -30.85 18.32
N ASP A 67 10.39 -30.79 19.00
CA ASP A 67 11.36 -31.88 19.09
C ASP A 67 10.77 -33.11 19.77
N ARG A 68 10.01 -32.92 20.85
CA ARG A 68 9.30 -34.01 21.54
C ARG A 68 8.29 -34.71 20.64
N GLU A 69 7.50 -33.95 19.88
CA GLU A 69 6.53 -34.54 18.94
C GLU A 69 7.23 -35.29 17.81
N LEU A 70 8.27 -34.70 17.20
CA LEU A 70 9.05 -35.37 16.15
C LEU A 70 9.69 -36.67 16.65
N GLN A 71 10.18 -36.69 17.89
CA GLN A 71 10.75 -37.89 18.48
C GLN A 71 9.66 -38.95 18.77
N ALA A 72 8.49 -38.53 19.23
CA ALA A 72 7.35 -39.44 19.45
C ALA A 72 6.86 -40.05 18.12
N GLU A 73 6.78 -39.26 17.05
CA GLU A 73 6.45 -39.74 15.71
C GLU A 73 7.47 -40.76 15.22
N ARG A 74 8.77 -40.47 15.33
CA ARG A 74 9.84 -41.42 14.97
C ARG A 74 9.73 -42.74 15.71
N ASN A 75 9.59 -42.68 17.03
CA ASN A 75 9.47 -43.89 17.85
C ASN A 75 8.22 -44.72 17.51
N SER A 76 7.16 -44.09 16.98
CA SER A 76 5.93 -44.78 16.55
C SER A 76 6.06 -45.49 15.21
N TRP A 77 7.09 -45.17 14.41
CA TRP A 77 7.38 -45.83 13.13
C TRP A 77 8.35 -47.01 13.30
N ASP A 78 9.15 -47.00 14.36
CA ASP A 78 10.11 -48.06 14.70
C ASP A 78 9.47 -49.23 15.48
N SER A 79 8.15 -49.18 15.76
CA SER A 79 7.39 -50.19 16.51
C SER A 79 6.24 -50.78 15.69
#